data_AF-A4XFR6-F1
#
_entry.id   AF-A4XFR6-F1
#
_cell.length_a   1.000
_cell.length_b   1.000
_cell.length_c   1.000
_cell.angle_alpha   90.00
_cell.angle_beta   90.00
_cell.angle_gamma   90.00
#
_symmetry.space_group_name_H-M   'P 1'
#
loop_
_entity.id
_entity.type
_entity.pdbx_description
1 polymer ?
#
loop_
_entity_poly.entity_id
_entity_poly.type
_entity_poly.pdbx_seq_one_letter_code
_entity_poly.pdbx_strand_id
1 'polypeptide(L)'
;MSKLSQMYSFWKNSITQSKVRFNTNLSSIFQALSGFYENVMPDFAIEWDSFFSNPTFRHQLSQKIESFFQKREINFVAIDGTCTKWESSNYLIFFAGAYGARGKIILAPYSEKIKYEKWDFSRDVTMMAQIPIMPYEIEFIASEEEKKLLGISSDKDYQEILNLHVSLMRLAEVYLAYHMASSSTIDMPQIILLDLMPSSLLRIPYVNYKSLGLLGHRFRNDTIKISNVVVSLSHPFNYQLLVPSKKKYRDYSYFLAKVTQAMSQDRTKTAFTYDELCRLTGKKIEDIRRISRFLERNQILTIKEDGIQMDTSSDLCWQYTVEFFEYFCSQLFIKKDLKSLELDFYKDSGTPYQNTPHQNFKRVISHDDINFLISVGIRALIEKCWDNNIFLVGIAKDSQSRYFSRNYLKLLIASNLLSAEMKEKIEKYPIPILCSDRLLFENYAYFNHNLNSPWSSVEFDSALSTLFVNEKREITGVKGHIVADDRIFAKSIAQFFISRKKKIPSMGHAIFIERLLHPSLDKNFLENTLIDSPKLGSICPFIHLNKTYPNWGQAINMYFLSVLTKNHFPEVIGYPEPLHKADRSARTLLRFAKGIIKSSDIEEKRFPLAKPLRKLRDNTDFEDEN
;
A
#
# COMPACT_ATOMS: atom_id res chain seq x y z
N MET A 1 26.09 43.78 19.33
CA MET A 1 25.64 42.36 19.28
C MET A 1 25.96 41.78 17.91
N SER A 2 26.51 40.56 17.82
CA SER A 2 26.83 39.95 16.51
C SER A 2 25.55 39.63 15.73
N LYS A 3 25.60 39.66 14.39
CA LYS A 3 24.48 39.28 13.51
C LYS A 3 23.95 37.87 13.82
N LEU A 4 24.83 36.95 14.22
CA LEU A 4 24.45 35.60 14.67
C LEU A 4 23.57 35.65 15.93
N SER A 5 23.91 36.47 16.92
CA SER A 5 23.11 36.64 18.14
C SER A 5 21.71 37.17 17.84
N GLN A 6 21.57 38.06 16.86
CA GLN A 6 20.27 38.55 16.41
C GLN A 6 19.47 37.43 15.73
N MET A 7 20.08 36.65 14.83
CA MET A 7 19.42 35.50 14.18
C MET A 7 18.91 34.47 15.20
N TYR A 8 19.71 34.11 16.20
CA TYR A 8 19.28 33.21 17.27
C TYR A 8 18.12 33.79 18.09
N SER A 9 18.16 35.09 18.39
CA SER A 9 17.07 35.77 19.10
C SER A 9 15.78 35.80 18.28
N PHE A 10 15.86 36.10 16.98
CA PHE A 10 14.71 36.06 16.07
C PHE A 10 14.12 34.65 16.00
N TRP A 11 14.95 33.63 15.78
CA TRP A 11 14.52 32.24 15.73
C TRP A 11 13.81 31.81 17.02
N LYS A 12 14.39 32.13 18.19
CA LYS A 12 13.79 31.85 19.50
C LYS A 12 12.43 32.53 19.67
N ASN A 13 12.32 33.80 19.27
CA ASN A 13 11.07 34.56 19.33
C ASN A 13 10.01 33.97 18.40
N SER A 14 10.38 33.61 17.15
CA SER A 14 9.49 32.97 16.19
C SER A 14 8.98 31.62 16.67
N ILE A 15 9.83 30.79 17.30
CA ILE A 15 9.40 29.52 17.91
C ILE A 15 8.42 29.78 19.05
N THR A 16 8.70 30.76 19.91
CA THR A 16 7.85 31.07 21.07
C THR A 16 6.48 31.55 20.63
N GLN A 17 6.41 32.47 19.66
CA GLN A 17 5.15 32.93 19.07
C GLN A 17 4.41 31.79 18.37
N SER A 18 5.11 30.92 17.65
CA SER A 18 4.50 29.75 17.00
C SER A 18 3.91 28.76 18.01
N LYS A 19 4.59 28.55 19.15
CA LYS A 19 4.08 27.70 20.25
C LYS A 19 2.84 28.30 20.90
N VAL A 20 2.82 29.61 21.15
CA VAL A 20 1.63 30.30 21.70
C VAL A 20 0.46 30.14 20.73
N ARG A 21 0.67 30.46 19.44
CA ARG A 21 -0.37 30.29 18.40
C ARG A 21 -0.87 28.85 18.32
N PHE A 22 0.04 27.88 18.35
CA PHE A 22 -0.29 26.45 18.32
C PHE A 22 -1.17 26.05 19.51
N ASN A 23 -0.80 26.48 20.72
CA ASN A 23 -1.58 26.20 21.94
C ASN A 23 -2.96 26.86 21.91
N THR A 24 -3.06 28.11 21.44
CA THR A 24 -4.36 28.80 21.28
C THR A 24 -5.24 28.07 20.28
N ASN A 25 -4.68 27.65 19.14
CA ASN A 25 -5.41 26.89 18.13
C ASN A 25 -5.86 25.53 18.67
N LEU A 26 -4.99 24.80 19.37
CA LEU A 26 -5.37 23.54 20.02
C LEU A 26 -6.52 23.73 21.00
N SER A 27 -6.45 24.72 21.89
CA SER A 27 -7.53 25.00 22.85
C SER A 27 -8.85 25.30 22.15
N SER A 28 -8.84 26.07 21.05
CA SER A 28 -10.05 26.36 20.28
C SER A 28 -10.63 25.11 19.59
N ILE A 29 -9.75 24.26 19.03
CA ILE A 29 -10.12 22.97 18.43
C ILE A 29 -10.72 22.06 19.51
N PHE A 30 -10.14 22.05 20.71
CA PHE A 30 -10.62 21.24 21.83
C PHE A 30 -12.02 21.65 22.26
N GLN A 31 -12.28 22.95 22.43
CA GLN A 31 -13.62 23.45 22.78
C GLN A 31 -14.65 23.07 21.71
N ALA A 32 -14.28 23.14 20.43
CA ALA A 32 -15.16 22.75 19.33
C ALA A 32 -15.47 21.24 19.30
N LEU A 33 -14.55 20.39 19.79
CA LEU A 33 -14.66 18.94 19.73
C LEU A 33 -15.29 18.29 20.98
N SER A 34 -15.49 19.01 22.09
CA SER A 34 -16.05 18.42 23.32
C SER A 34 -17.38 17.72 23.07
N GLY A 35 -18.31 18.39 22.38
CA GLY A 35 -19.61 17.81 22.05
C GLY A 35 -19.52 16.60 21.12
N PHE A 36 -18.54 16.58 20.20
CA PHE A 36 -18.28 15.42 19.35
C PHE A 36 -17.76 14.23 20.15
N TYR A 37 -16.83 14.45 21.09
CA TYR A 37 -16.27 13.39 21.93
C TYR A 37 -17.28 12.79 22.91
N GLU A 38 -18.21 13.60 23.41
CA GLU A 38 -19.24 13.13 24.34
C GLU A 38 -20.40 12.42 23.63
N ASN A 39 -20.82 12.92 22.45
CA ASN A 39 -22.09 12.50 21.85
C ASN A 39 -21.94 11.64 20.58
N VAL A 40 -20.79 11.65 19.91
CA VAL A 40 -20.60 10.95 18.62
C VAL A 40 -19.52 9.88 18.72
N MET A 41 -18.34 10.26 19.21
CA MET A 41 -17.18 9.35 19.26
C MET A 41 -17.44 8.03 20.00
N PRO A 42 -18.22 7.97 21.10
CA PRO A 42 -18.48 6.72 21.81
C PRO A 42 -19.13 5.65 20.92
N ASP A 43 -19.95 6.03 19.95
CA ASP A 43 -20.64 5.07 19.06
C ASP A 43 -19.71 4.43 18.03
N PHE A 44 -18.58 5.07 17.75
CA PHE A 44 -17.58 4.59 16.80
C PHE A 44 -16.31 4.07 17.48
N ALA A 45 -16.16 4.22 18.80
CA ALA A 45 -15.01 3.73 19.56
C ALA A 45 -15.29 2.35 20.19
N ILE A 46 -14.32 1.46 20.09
CA ILE A 46 -14.33 0.11 20.68
C ILE A 46 -13.18 0.00 21.67
N GLU A 47 -13.50 -0.22 22.94
CA GLU A 47 -12.53 -0.43 24.02
C GLU A 47 -12.20 -1.92 24.16
N TRP A 48 -11.19 -2.39 23.42
CA TRP A 48 -10.82 -3.81 23.37
C TRP A 48 -10.24 -4.34 24.68
N ASP A 49 -9.66 -3.50 25.53
CA ASP A 49 -9.17 -3.89 26.86
C ASP A 49 -10.25 -4.59 27.70
N SER A 50 -11.48 -4.06 27.66
CA SER A 50 -12.64 -4.65 28.35
C SER A 50 -13.01 -6.04 27.81
N PHE A 51 -12.90 -6.24 26.50
CA PHE A 51 -13.16 -7.52 25.84
C PHE A 51 -12.05 -8.53 26.12
N PHE A 52 -10.77 -8.13 26.02
CA PHE A 52 -9.64 -9.04 26.20
C PHE A 52 -9.44 -9.44 27.67
N SER A 53 -9.87 -8.60 28.61
CA SER A 53 -9.91 -8.93 30.04
C SER A 53 -11.02 -9.92 30.40
N ASN A 54 -12.06 -10.07 29.57
CA ASN A 54 -13.16 -11.00 29.80
C ASN A 54 -12.77 -12.44 29.42
N PRO A 55 -12.74 -13.40 30.37
CA PRO A 55 -12.34 -14.78 30.08
C PRO A 55 -13.20 -15.49 29.05
N THR A 56 -14.51 -15.25 29.05
CA THR A 56 -15.46 -15.86 28.11
C THR A 56 -15.19 -15.38 26.69
N PHE A 57 -14.99 -14.08 26.52
CA PHE A 57 -14.65 -13.51 25.21
C PHE A 57 -13.28 -14.01 24.74
N ARG A 58 -12.28 -14.09 25.62
CA ARG A 58 -10.95 -14.63 25.30
C ARG A 58 -11.01 -16.09 24.86
N HIS A 59 -11.86 -16.91 25.48
CA HIS A 59 -12.07 -18.28 25.06
C HIS A 59 -12.68 -18.37 23.65
N GLN A 60 -13.73 -17.58 23.38
CA GLN A 60 -14.34 -17.51 22.05
C GLN A 60 -13.35 -17.01 20.99
N LEU A 61 -12.56 -15.98 21.32
CA LEU A 61 -11.52 -15.45 20.46
C LEU A 61 -10.46 -16.52 20.14
N SER A 62 -9.99 -17.26 21.15
CA SER A 62 -9.04 -18.35 20.96
C SER A 62 -9.60 -19.45 20.05
N GLN A 63 -10.86 -19.84 20.24
CA GLN A 63 -11.52 -20.82 19.37
C GLN A 63 -11.64 -20.30 17.93
N LYS A 64 -11.94 -19.01 17.75
CA LYS A 64 -12.01 -18.40 16.42
C LYS A 64 -10.64 -18.37 15.73
N ILE A 65 -9.59 -17.97 16.45
CA ILE A 65 -8.21 -17.98 15.95
C ILE A 65 -7.80 -19.41 15.56
N GLU A 66 -8.03 -20.40 16.43
CA GLU A 66 -7.71 -21.80 16.16
C GLU A 66 -8.51 -22.35 14.96
N SER A 67 -9.80 -22.00 14.85
CA SER A 67 -10.63 -22.41 13.70
C SER A 67 -10.17 -21.78 12.38
N PHE A 68 -9.64 -20.55 12.42
CA PHE A 68 -9.21 -19.81 11.25
C PHE A 68 -7.84 -20.26 10.75
N PHE A 69 -6.83 -20.34 11.63
CA PHE A 69 -5.47 -20.74 11.25
C PHE A 69 -5.22 -22.25 11.30
N GLN A 70 -6.13 -23.03 11.90
CA GLN A 70 -5.99 -24.47 12.14
C GLN A 70 -4.74 -24.83 12.96
N LYS A 71 -4.19 -23.87 13.72
CA LYS A 71 -2.97 -23.97 14.50
C LYS A 71 -3.06 -23.09 15.75
N ARG A 72 -2.31 -23.47 16.80
CA ARG A 72 -2.15 -22.69 18.04
C ARG A 72 -0.85 -21.89 18.12
N GLU A 73 0.15 -22.31 17.35
CA GLU A 73 1.38 -21.57 17.16
C GLU A 73 1.26 -20.74 15.89
N ILE A 74 1.29 -19.42 16.07
CA ILE A 74 1.05 -18.46 15.00
C ILE A 74 2.40 -17.82 14.63
N ASN A 75 2.90 -18.15 13.45
CA ASN A 75 4.09 -17.54 12.88
C ASN A 75 3.73 -16.14 12.36
N PHE A 76 4.58 -15.15 12.63
CA PHE A 76 4.46 -13.82 12.05
C PHE A 76 5.75 -13.36 11.39
N VAL A 77 5.62 -12.45 10.43
CA VAL A 77 6.72 -11.68 9.86
C VAL A 77 6.33 -10.21 9.80
N ALA A 78 7.23 -9.33 10.18
CA ALA A 78 7.08 -7.88 10.06
C ALA A 78 8.12 -7.34 9.09
N ILE A 79 7.68 -6.64 8.06
CA ILE A 79 8.53 -6.22 6.94
C ILE A 79 8.62 -4.70 6.92
N ASP A 80 9.84 -4.21 6.78
CA ASP A 80 10.11 -2.80 6.56
C ASP A 80 11.26 -2.63 5.55
N GLY A 81 11.19 -1.53 4.81
CA GLY A 81 12.11 -1.17 3.74
C GLY A 81 13.10 -0.09 4.12
N THR A 82 14.19 -0.03 3.39
CA THR A 82 15.13 1.08 3.46
C THR A 82 15.69 1.38 2.08
N CYS A 83 15.97 2.65 1.84
CA CYS A 83 16.56 3.07 0.58
C CYS A 83 17.48 4.26 0.78
N THR A 84 18.40 4.42 -0.16
CA THR A 84 19.18 5.65 -0.30
C THR A 84 19.58 5.81 -1.74
N LYS A 85 19.94 7.05 -2.07
CA LYS A 85 20.43 7.43 -3.36
C LYS A 85 21.77 8.11 -3.16
N TRP A 86 22.73 7.77 -4.00
CA TRP A 86 24.08 8.32 -3.97
C TRP A 86 24.44 8.90 -5.32
N GLU A 87 24.68 10.20 -5.37
CA GLU A 87 25.12 10.91 -6.56
C GLU A 87 26.65 10.96 -6.58
N SER A 88 27.25 10.40 -7.64
CA SER A 88 28.65 10.65 -7.99
C SER A 88 28.74 11.51 -9.26
N SER A 89 29.95 11.83 -9.71
CA SER A 89 30.17 12.63 -10.92
C SER A 89 29.75 11.92 -12.20
N ASN A 90 29.88 10.59 -12.25
CA ASN A 90 29.67 9.82 -13.48
C ASN A 90 28.50 8.84 -13.40
N TYR A 91 27.98 8.54 -12.21
CA TYR A 91 26.83 7.66 -12.03
C TYR A 91 25.98 8.05 -10.82
N LEU A 92 24.77 7.52 -10.82
CA LEU A 92 23.81 7.56 -9.73
C LEU A 92 23.61 6.15 -9.19
N ILE A 93 23.91 5.90 -7.91
CA ILE A 93 23.65 4.60 -7.28
C ILE A 93 22.34 4.68 -6.49
N PHE A 94 21.40 3.82 -6.85
CA PHE A 94 20.21 3.55 -6.06
C PHE A 94 20.42 2.31 -5.21
N PHE A 95 20.24 2.46 -3.90
CA PHE A 95 20.14 1.34 -2.99
C PHE A 95 18.70 1.22 -2.52
N ALA A 96 18.16 0.01 -2.62
CA ALA A 96 16.87 -0.34 -2.04
C ALA A 96 16.97 -1.72 -1.42
N GLY A 97 16.33 -1.89 -0.28
CA GLY A 97 16.18 -3.21 0.31
C GLY A 97 15.05 -3.30 1.32
N ALA A 98 14.68 -4.53 1.66
CA ALA A 98 13.65 -4.83 2.65
C ALA A 98 14.14 -5.90 3.61
N TYR A 99 13.70 -5.82 4.87
CA TYR A 99 14.02 -6.76 5.93
C TYR A 99 12.76 -7.27 6.62
N GLY A 100 12.69 -8.58 6.87
CA GLY A 100 11.61 -9.25 7.60
C GLY A 100 12.02 -9.70 9.02
N ALA A 101 11.40 -9.15 10.06
CA ALA A 101 11.52 -9.63 11.43
C ALA A 101 10.50 -10.75 11.71
N ARG A 102 10.96 -11.98 11.91
CA ARG A 102 10.11 -13.17 12.16
C ARG A 102 9.98 -13.52 13.65
N GLY A 103 8.88 -14.17 14.01
CA GLY A 103 8.69 -14.77 15.33
C GLY A 103 7.43 -15.62 15.41
N LYS A 104 7.18 -16.15 16.61
CA LYS A 104 6.06 -17.02 16.92
C LYS A 104 5.28 -16.48 18.11
N ILE A 105 3.96 -16.53 18.00
CA ILE A 105 3.02 -16.29 19.10
C ILE A 105 2.49 -17.66 19.51
N ILE A 106 2.75 -18.04 20.77
CA ILE A 106 2.19 -19.25 21.37
C ILE A 106 0.96 -18.83 22.17
N LEU A 107 -0.22 -19.22 21.67
CA LEU A 107 -1.48 -19.01 22.36
C LEU A 107 -1.55 -19.96 23.56
N ALA A 108 -1.45 -19.41 24.77
CA ALA A 108 -1.62 -20.18 26.00
C ALA A 108 -2.87 -19.71 26.76
N PRO A 109 -3.48 -20.56 27.61
CA PRO A 109 -4.73 -20.24 28.29
C PRO A 109 -4.65 -19.03 29.23
N TYR A 110 -3.46 -18.74 29.77
CA TYR A 110 -3.27 -17.73 30.83
C TYR A 110 -2.29 -16.60 30.46
N SER A 111 -1.32 -16.85 29.57
CA SER A 111 -0.37 -15.82 29.12
C SER A 111 0.27 -16.17 27.78
N GLU A 112 0.17 -15.26 26.81
CA GLU A 112 0.77 -15.43 25.50
C GLU A 112 2.29 -15.31 25.61
N LYS A 113 2.99 -16.29 25.06
CA LYS A 113 4.46 -16.23 24.96
C LYS A 113 4.83 -15.87 23.53
N ILE A 114 5.53 -14.75 23.38
CA ILE A 114 6.15 -14.37 22.10
C ILE A 114 7.58 -14.86 22.11
N LYS A 115 7.92 -15.68 21.13
CA LYS A 115 9.27 -16.15 20.89
C LYS A 115 9.76 -15.56 19.58
N TYR A 116 10.77 -14.69 19.65
CA TYR A 116 11.45 -14.21 18.45
C TYR A 116 12.44 -15.28 17.98
N GLU A 117 12.51 -15.47 16.67
CA GLU A 117 13.49 -16.35 16.06
C GLU A 117 14.66 -15.50 15.56
N LYS A 118 15.87 -15.77 16.06
CA LYS A 118 17.10 -15.13 15.56
C LYS A 118 17.52 -15.83 14.26
N TRP A 119 17.85 -15.04 13.25
CA TRP A 119 18.37 -15.55 11.98
C TRP A 119 19.87 -15.35 11.86
N ASP A 120 20.47 -16.24 11.08
CA ASP A 120 21.80 -16.08 10.50
C ASP A 120 21.68 -15.13 9.30
N PHE A 121 22.57 -14.13 9.17
CA PHE A 121 22.51 -13.10 8.11
C PHE A 121 22.60 -13.70 6.69
N SER A 122 22.97 -14.97 6.58
CA SER A 122 23.11 -15.76 5.36
C SER A 122 21.78 -16.29 4.78
N ARG A 123 20.65 -16.21 5.50
CA ARG A 123 19.34 -16.70 5.04
C ARG A 123 18.42 -15.59 4.53
N ASP A 124 17.63 -15.92 3.50
CA ASP A 124 16.79 -15.12 2.59
C ASP A 124 15.71 -14.22 3.24
N VAL A 125 16.08 -13.28 4.11
CA VAL A 125 15.13 -12.31 4.70
C VAL A 125 15.48 -10.87 4.35
N THR A 126 16.45 -10.70 3.46
CA THR A 126 16.89 -9.41 2.92
C THR A 126 16.78 -9.39 1.42
N MET A 127 15.96 -8.49 0.89
CA MET A 127 15.98 -8.15 -0.53
C MET A 127 16.88 -6.92 -0.70
N MET A 128 17.83 -6.92 -1.62
CA MET A 128 18.75 -5.80 -1.84
C MET A 128 19.06 -5.62 -3.32
N ALA A 129 18.95 -4.39 -3.81
CA ALA A 129 19.43 -3.98 -5.13
C ALA A 129 20.32 -2.74 -5.00
N GLN A 130 21.42 -2.72 -5.76
CA GLN A 130 22.34 -1.58 -5.92
C GLN A 130 22.51 -1.28 -7.40
N ILE A 131 21.93 -0.19 -7.88
CA ILE A 131 21.81 0.07 -9.31
C ILE A 131 22.58 1.35 -9.66
N PRO A 132 23.77 1.24 -10.28
CA PRO A 132 24.44 2.38 -10.89
C PRO A 132 23.75 2.72 -12.21
N ILE A 133 23.38 3.98 -12.40
CA ILE A 133 22.76 4.51 -13.62
C ILE A 133 23.61 5.68 -14.12
N MET A 134 23.91 5.71 -15.42
CA MET A 134 24.63 6.82 -16.02
C MET A 134 23.71 8.02 -16.24
N PRO A 135 24.17 9.28 -16.08
CA PRO A 135 23.31 10.46 -16.23
C PRO A 135 22.59 10.58 -17.59
N TYR A 136 23.13 10.02 -18.67
CA TYR A 136 22.46 10.03 -19.98
C TYR A 136 21.34 8.98 -20.10
N GLU A 137 21.30 7.97 -19.21
CA GLU A 137 20.26 6.93 -19.21
C GLU A 137 18.96 7.40 -18.54
N ILE A 138 19.03 8.54 -17.83
CA ILE A 138 17.96 9.20 -17.08
C ILE A 138 16.76 9.52 -17.99
N GLU A 139 16.99 9.96 -19.23
CA GLU A 139 15.91 10.23 -20.21
C GLU A 139 15.06 9.00 -20.53
N PHE A 140 15.60 7.79 -20.36
CA PHE A 140 14.90 6.54 -20.64
C PHE A 140 14.09 6.01 -19.44
N ILE A 141 14.34 6.53 -18.23
CA ILE A 141 13.72 6.07 -16.98
C ILE A 141 12.43 6.85 -16.67
N ALA A 142 12.35 8.12 -17.07
CA ALA A 142 11.16 8.96 -16.89
C ALA A 142 9.99 8.53 -17.79
N SER A 143 8.77 8.67 -17.29
CA SER A 143 7.50 8.47 -18.02
C SER A 143 7.25 9.59 -19.04
N GLU A 144 6.36 9.34 -20.01
CA GLU A 144 6.02 10.33 -21.05
C GLU A 144 5.27 11.56 -20.50
N GLU A 145 4.54 11.42 -19.39
CA GLU A 145 3.90 12.56 -18.72
C GLU A 145 4.92 13.39 -17.93
N GLU A 146 5.86 12.73 -17.26
CA GLU A 146 7.02 13.39 -16.63
C GLU A 146 7.77 14.16 -17.72
N LYS A 147 8.23 13.51 -18.80
CA LYS A 147 8.94 14.18 -19.91
C LYS A 147 8.22 15.42 -20.47
N LYS A 148 6.89 15.43 -20.51
CA LYS A 148 6.08 16.59 -20.93
C LYS A 148 6.04 17.71 -19.89
N LEU A 149 6.01 17.37 -18.61
CA LEU A 149 6.19 18.32 -17.50
C LEU A 149 7.63 18.87 -17.46
N LEU A 150 8.62 18.04 -17.78
CA LEU A 150 10.05 18.34 -17.67
C LEU A 150 10.58 19.34 -18.71
N GLY A 151 9.79 19.92 -19.63
CA GLY A 151 10.24 20.80 -20.73
C GLY A 151 11.66 21.36 -20.56
N ILE A 152 12.66 20.60 -21.04
CA ILE A 152 13.99 20.45 -20.41
C ILE A 152 14.57 21.80 -19.98
N SER A 153 14.57 22.11 -18.68
CA SER A 153 15.22 23.32 -18.15
C SER A 153 15.56 23.36 -16.64
N SER A 154 15.33 22.34 -15.78
CA SER A 154 15.74 22.51 -14.36
C SER A 154 16.17 21.27 -13.57
N ASP A 155 17.05 21.47 -12.58
CA ASP A 155 17.52 20.48 -11.60
C ASP A 155 16.39 19.78 -10.80
N LYS A 156 15.16 20.33 -10.81
CA LYS A 156 13.96 19.71 -10.21
C LYS A 156 13.46 18.51 -11.03
N ASP A 157 13.69 18.52 -12.32
CA ASP A 157 13.26 17.46 -13.25
C ASP A 157 14.14 16.22 -13.09
N TYR A 158 15.43 16.44 -12.77
CA TYR A 158 16.31 15.40 -12.24
C TYR A 158 15.75 14.82 -10.94
N GLN A 159 15.18 15.62 -10.02
CA GLN A 159 14.66 15.21 -8.70
C GLN A 159 13.51 14.19 -8.72
N GLU A 160 12.72 14.12 -9.78
CA GLU A 160 11.64 13.13 -9.88
C GLU A 160 12.18 11.73 -10.25
N ILE A 161 13.18 11.65 -11.12
CA ILE A 161 13.95 10.42 -11.39
C ILE A 161 14.71 9.96 -10.12
N LEU A 162 15.00 10.90 -9.21
CA LEU A 162 15.61 10.56 -7.92
C LEU A 162 14.68 9.72 -7.03
N ASN A 163 13.37 9.55 -7.27
CA ASN A 163 12.48 8.72 -6.43
C ASN A 163 12.45 7.22 -6.79
N LEU A 164 13.21 6.76 -7.79
CA LEU A 164 13.29 5.34 -8.18
C LEU A 164 13.60 4.40 -7.00
N HIS A 165 14.52 4.80 -6.13
CA HIS A 165 14.88 4.06 -4.90
C HIS A 165 13.68 3.77 -3.99
N VAL A 166 12.68 4.66 -3.92
CA VAL A 166 11.47 4.45 -3.11
C VAL A 166 10.58 3.38 -3.75
N SER A 167 10.41 3.39 -5.08
CA SER A 167 9.65 2.33 -5.77
C SER A 167 10.36 0.99 -5.70
N LEU A 168 11.69 0.95 -5.85
CA LEU A 168 12.47 -0.27 -5.68
C LEU A 168 12.39 -0.82 -4.24
N MET A 169 12.37 0.06 -3.23
CA MET A 169 12.17 -0.34 -1.84
C MET A 169 10.80 -0.98 -1.64
N ARG A 170 9.75 -0.34 -2.17
CA ARG A 170 8.38 -0.90 -2.13
C ARG A 170 8.28 -2.23 -2.87
N LEU A 171 8.95 -2.36 -4.02
CA LEU A 171 9.03 -3.62 -4.75
C LEU A 171 9.72 -4.70 -3.92
N ALA A 172 10.80 -4.36 -3.21
CA ALA A 172 11.50 -5.27 -2.30
C ALA A 172 10.62 -5.71 -1.13
N GLU A 173 9.87 -4.79 -0.51
CA GLU A 173 8.91 -5.09 0.58
C GLU A 173 7.80 -6.04 0.11
N VAL A 174 7.18 -5.73 -1.04
CA VAL A 174 6.10 -6.55 -1.63
C VAL A 174 6.62 -7.91 -2.05
N TYR A 175 7.79 -7.99 -2.70
CA TYR A 175 8.38 -9.25 -3.10
C TYR A 175 8.75 -10.10 -1.89
N LEU A 176 9.33 -9.51 -0.84
CA LEU A 176 9.61 -10.24 0.40
C LEU A 176 8.33 -10.79 1.02
N ALA A 177 7.27 -9.98 1.12
CA ALA A 177 5.98 -10.42 1.65
C ALA A 177 5.39 -11.56 0.83
N TYR A 178 5.41 -11.44 -0.50
CA TYR A 178 4.96 -12.46 -1.44
C TYR A 178 5.77 -13.76 -1.30
N HIS A 179 7.10 -13.67 -1.32
CA HIS A 179 8.00 -14.82 -1.19
C HIS A 179 7.74 -15.57 0.13
N MET A 180 7.47 -14.85 1.22
CA MET A 180 7.13 -15.46 2.51
C MET A 180 5.73 -16.09 2.51
N ALA A 181 4.75 -15.49 1.84
CA ALA A 181 3.42 -16.06 1.68
C ALA A 181 3.40 -17.31 0.76
N SER A 182 4.35 -17.40 -0.18
CA SER A 182 4.53 -18.52 -1.12
C SER A 182 5.48 -19.61 -0.60
N SER A 183 6.02 -19.46 0.61
CA SER A 183 6.93 -20.43 1.22
C SER A 183 6.23 -21.75 1.62
N SER A 184 7.02 -22.77 1.96
CA SER A 184 6.51 -24.06 2.44
C SER A 184 5.51 -23.90 3.61
N THR A 185 4.56 -24.82 3.76
CA THR A 185 3.51 -24.77 4.81
C THR A 185 4.05 -24.75 6.25
N ILE A 186 5.31 -25.15 6.45
CA ILE A 186 6.01 -25.13 7.73
C ILE A 186 6.54 -23.73 8.05
N ASP A 187 7.14 -23.06 7.06
CA ASP A 187 7.79 -21.74 7.21
C ASP A 187 6.86 -20.56 6.91
N MET A 188 5.68 -20.82 6.35
CA MET A 188 4.71 -19.80 5.99
C MET A 188 4.18 -19.05 7.23
N PRO A 189 4.22 -17.71 7.22
CA PRO A 189 3.65 -16.91 8.30
C PRO A 189 2.11 -16.93 8.23
N GLN A 190 1.47 -16.92 9.39
CA GLN A 190 0.03 -16.69 9.52
C GLN A 190 -0.30 -15.19 9.59
N ILE A 191 0.67 -14.35 9.95
CA ILE A 191 0.52 -12.89 10.03
C ILE A 191 1.68 -12.22 9.28
N ILE A 192 1.36 -11.33 8.36
CA ILE A 192 2.32 -10.44 7.69
C ILE A 192 2.00 -9.00 8.08
N LEU A 193 2.97 -8.32 8.71
CA LEU A 193 2.89 -6.90 9.04
C LEU A 193 3.73 -6.08 8.06
N LEU A 194 3.17 -5.00 7.49
CA LEU A 194 3.90 -4.05 6.64
C LEU A 194 3.87 -2.64 7.27
N ASP A 195 4.98 -1.89 7.24
CA ASP A 195 4.99 -0.46 7.64
C ASP A 195 4.48 0.49 6.53
N LEU A 196 3.42 0.06 5.83
CA LEU A 196 2.70 0.84 4.84
C LEU A 196 1.23 0.43 4.78
N MET A 197 0.43 1.20 4.04
CA MET A 197 -0.98 0.87 3.74
C MET A 197 -1.07 0.09 2.42
N PRO A 198 -1.40 -1.22 2.40
CA PRO A 198 -1.48 -2.03 1.18
C PRO A 198 -2.41 -1.46 0.11
N SER A 199 -3.52 -0.85 0.51
CA SER A 199 -4.47 -0.22 -0.42
C SER A 199 -3.89 0.94 -1.22
N SER A 200 -2.76 1.51 -0.78
CA SER A 200 -2.06 2.55 -1.53
C SER A 200 -1.28 1.97 -2.71
N LEU A 201 -0.76 0.74 -2.58
CA LEU A 201 0.00 0.05 -3.62
C LEU A 201 -0.89 -0.43 -4.77
N LEU A 202 -2.15 -0.77 -4.48
CA LEU A 202 -3.14 -1.12 -5.52
C LEU A 202 -3.45 0.03 -6.48
N ARG A 203 -3.13 1.29 -6.10
CA ARG A 203 -3.45 2.51 -6.85
C ARG A 203 -2.35 2.98 -7.79
N ILE A 204 -1.20 2.34 -7.77
CA ILE A 204 0.00 2.77 -8.48
C ILE A 204 -0.12 2.74 -10.03
N PRO A 205 -0.85 1.82 -10.70
CA PRO A 205 -0.82 1.72 -12.17
C PRO A 205 -1.84 2.64 -12.90
N TYR A 206 -2.36 3.68 -12.25
CA TYR A 206 -3.48 4.47 -12.79
C TYR A 206 -3.13 5.49 -13.86
N VAL A 207 -1.88 5.53 -14.33
CA VAL A 207 -1.43 6.48 -15.35
C VAL A 207 -0.60 5.72 -16.38
N ASN A 208 -1.21 5.48 -17.55
CA ASN A 208 -0.59 5.01 -18.79
C ASN A 208 0.02 3.59 -18.86
N TYR A 209 -0.78 2.56 -18.62
CA TYR A 209 -0.39 1.15 -18.88
C TYR A 209 0.03 0.85 -20.35
N LYS A 210 -0.23 1.78 -21.29
CA LYS A 210 0.17 1.65 -22.70
C LYS A 210 1.59 2.15 -22.96
N SER A 211 2.20 2.91 -22.03
CA SER A 211 3.59 3.38 -22.14
C SER A 211 4.59 2.52 -21.39
N LEU A 212 4.16 1.37 -20.85
CA LEU A 212 5.05 0.43 -20.16
C LEU A 212 6.17 -0.03 -21.10
N GLY A 213 7.41 0.15 -20.67
CA GLY A 213 8.59 -0.34 -21.37
C GLY A 213 8.67 -1.87 -21.40
N LEU A 214 7.97 -2.54 -20.49
CA LEU A 214 7.85 -4.00 -20.45
C LEU A 214 7.07 -4.61 -21.61
N LEU A 215 6.24 -3.84 -22.32
CA LEU A 215 5.46 -4.36 -23.45
C LEU A 215 6.40 -4.81 -24.59
N GLY A 216 6.24 -6.06 -25.02
CA GLY A 216 7.10 -6.68 -26.03
C GLY A 216 8.37 -7.34 -25.46
N HIS A 217 8.66 -7.20 -24.16
CA HIS A 217 9.77 -7.88 -23.52
C HIS A 217 9.59 -9.40 -23.58
N ARG A 218 10.65 -10.11 -23.98
CA ARG A 218 10.63 -11.58 -24.10
C ARG A 218 10.81 -12.21 -22.73
N PHE A 219 9.87 -13.07 -22.36
CA PHE A 219 9.98 -13.92 -21.17
C PHE A 219 9.64 -15.36 -21.57
N ARG A 220 10.56 -16.28 -21.32
CA ARG A 220 10.49 -17.66 -21.84
C ARG A 220 10.34 -17.64 -23.38
N ASN A 221 9.26 -18.23 -23.90
CA ASN A 221 8.98 -18.37 -25.32
C ASN A 221 7.89 -17.40 -25.84
N ASP A 222 7.46 -16.42 -25.03
CA ASP A 222 6.46 -15.43 -25.43
C ASP A 222 6.90 -14.01 -25.03
N THR A 223 6.11 -13.01 -25.41
CA THR A 223 6.31 -11.61 -25.03
C THR A 223 5.22 -11.12 -24.09
N ILE A 224 5.55 -10.14 -23.25
CA ILE A 224 4.55 -9.46 -22.41
C ILE A 224 3.66 -8.61 -23.33
N LYS A 225 2.39 -8.98 -23.42
CA LYS A 225 1.37 -8.32 -24.25
C LYS A 225 0.53 -7.36 -23.42
N ILE A 226 -0.16 -6.45 -24.12
CA ILE A 226 -1.11 -5.53 -23.50
C ILE A 226 -2.27 -6.28 -22.81
N SER A 227 -2.65 -7.45 -23.33
CA SER A 227 -3.65 -8.33 -22.72
C SER A 227 -3.19 -8.82 -21.34
N ASN A 228 -1.92 -9.22 -21.18
CA ASN A 228 -1.35 -9.62 -19.88
C ASN A 228 -1.45 -8.48 -18.86
N VAL A 229 -1.15 -7.25 -19.27
CA VAL A 229 -1.20 -6.07 -18.41
C VAL A 229 -2.63 -5.78 -17.96
N VAL A 230 -3.58 -5.69 -18.90
CA VAL A 230 -4.98 -5.35 -18.58
C VAL A 230 -5.63 -6.44 -17.72
N VAL A 231 -5.35 -7.71 -18.00
CA VAL A 231 -5.79 -8.84 -17.16
C VAL A 231 -5.18 -8.73 -15.76
N SER A 232 -3.87 -8.53 -15.65
CA SER A 232 -3.20 -8.42 -14.34
C SER A 232 -3.73 -7.27 -13.49
N LEU A 233 -4.11 -6.16 -14.11
CA LEU A 233 -4.73 -5.06 -13.39
C LEU A 233 -6.11 -5.46 -12.83
N SER A 234 -6.87 -6.30 -13.53
CA SER A 234 -8.23 -6.70 -13.11
C SER A 234 -8.27 -7.51 -11.82
N HIS A 235 -7.18 -8.24 -11.51
CA HIS A 235 -6.98 -8.93 -10.25
C HIS A 235 -6.87 -7.94 -9.06
N PRO A 236 -7.10 -8.39 -7.81
CA PRO A 236 -7.31 -9.78 -7.40
C PRO A 236 -8.78 -10.21 -7.50
N PHE A 237 -9.03 -11.52 -7.64
CA PHE A 237 -10.38 -12.08 -7.71
C PHE A 237 -10.76 -12.83 -6.43
N ASN A 238 -11.93 -12.54 -5.87
CA ASN A 238 -12.51 -13.33 -4.79
C ASN A 238 -14.03 -13.36 -4.89
N TYR A 239 -14.58 -14.51 -5.27
CA TYR A 239 -16.01 -14.66 -5.51
C TYR A 239 -16.86 -14.60 -4.23
N GLN A 240 -16.30 -14.98 -3.08
CA GLN A 240 -17.01 -14.97 -1.81
C GLN A 240 -17.11 -13.56 -1.22
N LEU A 241 -16.09 -12.73 -1.42
CA LEU A 241 -16.09 -11.29 -1.07
C LEU A 241 -16.69 -10.42 -2.18
N LEU A 242 -17.01 -10.99 -3.35
CA LEU A 242 -17.47 -10.28 -4.54
C LEU A 242 -16.47 -9.20 -5.00
N VAL A 243 -15.19 -9.56 -5.03
CA VAL A 243 -14.09 -8.75 -5.57
C VAL A 243 -13.75 -9.26 -6.97
N PRO A 244 -13.68 -8.38 -7.99
CA PRO A 244 -13.99 -6.94 -7.98
C PRO A 244 -15.50 -6.66 -7.88
N SER A 245 -15.88 -5.45 -7.47
CA SER A 245 -17.30 -5.04 -7.35
C SER A 245 -17.91 -4.50 -8.65
N LYS A 246 -19.22 -4.24 -8.64
CA LYS A 246 -20.00 -3.73 -9.80
C LYS A 246 -19.77 -2.25 -10.13
N LYS A 247 -18.78 -1.59 -9.55
CA LYS A 247 -18.46 -0.17 -9.81
C LYS A 247 -18.20 0.09 -11.29
N LYS A 248 -18.43 1.34 -11.72
CA LYS A 248 -18.28 1.74 -13.12
C LYS A 248 -16.83 2.00 -13.51
N TYR A 249 -16.03 2.49 -12.57
CA TYR A 249 -14.60 2.65 -12.77
C TYR A 249 -13.93 1.27 -12.91
N ARG A 250 -13.29 1.02 -14.05
CA ARG A 250 -12.69 -0.29 -14.40
C ARG A 250 -13.70 -1.43 -14.37
N ASP A 251 -14.91 -1.15 -14.86
CA ASP A 251 -16.00 -2.11 -15.02
C ASP A 251 -15.62 -3.40 -15.77
N TYR A 252 -14.62 -3.34 -16.66
CA TYR A 252 -14.01 -4.50 -17.29
C TYR A 252 -13.46 -5.53 -16.29
N SER A 253 -13.03 -5.10 -15.09
CA SER A 253 -12.44 -6.01 -14.09
C SER A 253 -13.50 -6.95 -13.50
N TYR A 254 -14.67 -6.39 -13.17
CA TYR A 254 -15.83 -7.19 -12.75
C TYR A 254 -16.32 -8.13 -13.86
N PHE A 255 -16.32 -7.62 -15.10
CA PHE A 255 -16.68 -8.43 -16.26
C PHE A 255 -15.74 -9.63 -16.43
N LEU A 256 -14.42 -9.40 -16.42
CA LEU A 256 -13.41 -10.47 -16.53
C LEU A 256 -13.52 -11.45 -15.37
N ALA A 257 -13.74 -10.99 -14.13
CA ALA A 257 -13.93 -11.88 -12.99
C ALA A 257 -15.12 -12.83 -13.18
N LYS A 258 -16.25 -12.34 -13.70
CA LYS A 258 -17.46 -13.16 -13.95
C LYS A 258 -17.31 -14.11 -15.12
N VAL A 259 -16.69 -13.68 -16.21
CA VAL A 259 -16.40 -14.55 -17.35
C VAL A 259 -15.43 -15.65 -16.93
N THR A 260 -14.35 -15.30 -16.22
CA THR A 260 -13.36 -16.26 -15.70
C THR A 260 -13.99 -17.26 -14.73
N GLN A 261 -14.91 -16.81 -13.87
CA GLN A 261 -15.68 -17.68 -12.99
C GLN A 261 -16.49 -18.72 -13.78
N ALA A 262 -17.17 -18.29 -14.84
CA ALA A 262 -17.97 -19.18 -15.68
C ALA A 262 -17.08 -20.16 -16.46
N MET A 263 -15.95 -19.71 -16.99
CA MET A 263 -14.96 -20.58 -17.67
C MET A 263 -14.28 -21.57 -16.72
N SER A 264 -14.11 -21.21 -15.45
CA SER A 264 -13.60 -22.13 -14.43
C SER A 264 -14.58 -23.25 -14.10
N GLN A 265 -15.88 -22.99 -14.21
CA GLN A 265 -16.94 -23.99 -14.03
C GLN A 265 -17.11 -24.89 -15.26
N ASP A 266 -16.91 -24.34 -16.45
CA ASP A 266 -16.92 -25.08 -17.72
C ASP A 266 -15.72 -24.68 -18.59
N ARG A 267 -14.67 -25.51 -18.55
CA ARG A 267 -13.40 -25.26 -19.28
C ARG A 267 -13.54 -25.29 -20.80
N THR A 268 -14.63 -25.86 -21.33
CA THR A 268 -14.87 -25.90 -22.78
C THR A 268 -15.52 -24.61 -23.29
N LYS A 269 -16.09 -23.82 -22.37
CA LYS A 269 -16.80 -22.58 -22.71
C LYS A 269 -15.81 -21.43 -22.91
N THR A 270 -15.66 -21.01 -24.17
CA THR A 270 -14.83 -19.86 -24.56
C THR A 270 -15.61 -18.76 -25.26
N ALA A 271 -16.87 -19.04 -25.64
CA ALA A 271 -17.77 -18.08 -26.26
C ALA A 271 -18.99 -17.82 -25.37
N PHE A 272 -19.47 -16.58 -25.39
CA PHE A 272 -20.60 -16.11 -24.59
C PHE A 272 -21.51 -15.24 -25.45
N THR A 273 -22.82 -15.49 -25.41
CA THR A 273 -23.79 -14.60 -26.07
C THR A 273 -24.01 -13.34 -25.22
N TYR A 274 -24.49 -12.25 -25.84
CA TYR A 274 -24.81 -11.04 -25.08
C TYR A 274 -25.86 -11.28 -23.99
N ASP A 275 -26.86 -12.14 -24.24
CA ASP A 275 -27.88 -12.49 -23.25
C ASP A 275 -27.30 -13.25 -22.06
N GLU A 276 -26.39 -14.19 -22.30
CA GLU A 276 -25.67 -14.86 -21.23
C GLU A 276 -24.85 -13.88 -20.39
N LEU A 277 -24.12 -12.97 -21.03
CA LEU A 277 -23.33 -11.96 -20.33
C LEU A 277 -24.18 -11.00 -19.51
N CYS A 278 -25.35 -10.60 -20.02
CA CYS A 278 -26.34 -9.81 -19.28
C CYS A 278 -26.77 -10.55 -18.00
N ARG A 279 -27.09 -11.84 -18.10
CA ARG A 279 -27.47 -12.67 -16.93
C ARG A 279 -26.32 -12.85 -15.95
N LEU A 280 -25.11 -13.12 -16.43
CA LEU A 280 -23.92 -13.35 -15.61
C LEU A 280 -23.49 -12.10 -14.82
N THR A 281 -23.53 -10.95 -15.48
CA THR A 281 -23.00 -9.70 -14.90
C THR A 281 -24.07 -8.87 -14.21
N GLY A 282 -25.34 -9.02 -14.63
CA GLY A 282 -26.44 -8.13 -14.27
C GLY A 282 -26.31 -6.73 -14.86
N LYS A 283 -25.49 -6.56 -15.92
CA LYS A 283 -25.29 -5.29 -16.62
C LYS A 283 -26.16 -5.23 -17.87
N LYS A 284 -26.45 -4.00 -18.32
CA LYS A 284 -27.17 -3.75 -19.57
C LYS A 284 -26.30 -4.11 -20.77
N ILE A 285 -26.93 -4.45 -21.89
CA ILE A 285 -26.23 -4.84 -23.11
C ILE A 285 -25.33 -3.72 -23.66
N GLU A 286 -25.70 -2.44 -23.48
CA GLU A 286 -24.88 -1.31 -23.94
C GLU A 286 -23.56 -1.20 -23.16
N ASP A 287 -23.62 -1.46 -21.84
CA ASP A 287 -22.42 -1.48 -21.00
C ASP A 287 -21.52 -2.66 -21.36
N ILE A 288 -22.10 -3.85 -21.60
CA ILE A 288 -21.35 -5.02 -22.06
C ILE A 288 -20.67 -4.74 -23.40
N ARG A 289 -21.39 -4.19 -24.39
CA ARG A 289 -20.79 -3.83 -25.68
C ARG A 289 -19.66 -2.80 -25.53
N ARG A 290 -19.79 -1.81 -24.63
CA ARG A 290 -18.71 -0.86 -24.33
C ARG A 290 -17.47 -1.58 -23.77
N ILE A 291 -17.67 -2.47 -22.81
CA ILE A 291 -16.60 -3.26 -22.18
C ILE A 291 -15.94 -4.18 -23.22
N SER A 292 -16.72 -4.89 -24.03
CA SER A 292 -16.22 -5.78 -25.07
C SER A 292 -15.34 -5.03 -26.08
N ARG A 293 -15.76 -3.84 -26.55
CA ARG A 293 -14.93 -3.01 -27.45
C ARG A 293 -13.61 -2.58 -26.80
N PHE A 294 -13.62 -2.31 -25.49
CA PHE A 294 -12.39 -2.00 -24.77
C PHE A 294 -11.47 -3.23 -24.69
N LEU A 295 -12.01 -4.40 -24.38
CA LEU A 295 -11.23 -5.64 -24.26
C LEU A 295 -10.70 -6.14 -25.62
N GLU A 296 -11.49 -6.00 -26.69
CA GLU A 296 -11.08 -6.31 -28.07
C GLU A 296 -9.93 -5.42 -28.54
N ARG A 297 -9.99 -4.11 -28.27
CA ARG A 297 -8.89 -3.18 -28.55
C ARG A 297 -7.59 -3.53 -27.82
N ASN A 298 -7.67 -4.30 -26.73
CA ASN A 298 -6.53 -4.77 -25.96
C ASN A 298 -6.26 -6.27 -26.18
N GLN A 299 -6.80 -6.87 -27.24
CA GLN A 299 -6.52 -8.25 -27.67
C GLN A 299 -6.83 -9.32 -26.61
N ILE A 300 -7.90 -9.12 -25.83
CA ILE A 300 -8.33 -10.09 -24.80
C ILE A 300 -9.46 -10.99 -25.32
N LEU A 301 -10.31 -10.44 -26.19
CA LEU A 301 -11.46 -11.11 -26.77
C LEU A 301 -11.71 -10.61 -28.19
N THR A 302 -12.44 -11.42 -28.96
CA THR A 302 -12.98 -11.08 -30.28
C THR A 302 -14.49 -10.90 -30.19
N ILE A 303 -15.02 -9.81 -30.76
CA ILE A 303 -16.46 -9.60 -30.85
C ILE A 303 -17.04 -10.40 -32.02
N LYS A 304 -18.13 -11.12 -31.77
CA LYS A 304 -18.94 -11.81 -32.78
C LYS A 304 -20.30 -11.13 -32.92
N GLU A 305 -21.07 -11.48 -33.95
CA GLU A 305 -22.41 -10.92 -34.18
C GLU A 305 -23.32 -11.01 -32.94
N ASP A 306 -23.38 -12.19 -32.33
CA ASP A 306 -24.27 -12.47 -31.19
C ASP A 306 -23.59 -12.47 -29.81
N GLY A 307 -22.30 -12.08 -29.72
CA GLY A 307 -21.59 -12.13 -28.45
C GLY A 307 -20.09 -11.88 -28.54
N ILE A 308 -19.33 -12.63 -27.75
CA ILE A 308 -17.87 -12.57 -27.70
C ILE A 308 -17.25 -13.96 -27.72
N GLN A 309 -16.00 -14.05 -28.13
CA GLN A 309 -15.12 -15.18 -27.91
C GLN A 309 -13.87 -14.71 -27.16
N MET A 310 -13.52 -15.39 -26.08
CA MET A 310 -12.28 -15.12 -25.35
C MET A 310 -11.10 -15.65 -26.15
N ASP A 311 -10.14 -14.79 -26.47
CA ASP A 311 -8.94 -15.17 -27.23
C ASP A 311 -7.87 -15.75 -26.31
N THR A 312 -7.90 -15.34 -25.04
CA THR A 312 -6.96 -15.77 -24.00
C THR A 312 -7.70 -16.10 -22.71
N SER A 313 -7.22 -17.13 -22.00
CA SER A 313 -7.68 -17.40 -20.64
C SER A 313 -7.11 -16.37 -19.68
N SER A 314 -7.99 -15.70 -18.91
CA SER A 314 -7.59 -14.72 -17.90
C SER A 314 -6.63 -15.34 -16.88
N ASP A 315 -6.88 -16.58 -16.46
CA ASP A 315 -6.04 -17.27 -15.46
C ASP A 315 -4.63 -17.54 -15.98
N LEU A 316 -4.50 -17.95 -17.25
CA LEU A 316 -3.19 -18.17 -17.87
C LEU A 316 -2.41 -16.86 -18.02
N CYS A 317 -3.08 -15.78 -18.43
CA CYS A 317 -2.47 -14.46 -18.55
C CYS A 317 -1.99 -13.92 -17.19
N TRP A 318 -2.79 -14.14 -16.14
CA TRP A 318 -2.45 -13.77 -14.78
C TRP A 318 -1.25 -14.56 -14.27
N GLN A 319 -1.31 -15.90 -14.35
CA GLN A 319 -0.23 -16.79 -13.94
C GLN A 319 1.08 -16.44 -14.64
N TYR A 320 1.03 -16.20 -15.96
CA TYR A 320 2.21 -15.81 -16.74
C TYR A 320 2.85 -14.51 -16.22
N THR A 321 2.04 -13.53 -15.84
CA THR A 321 2.54 -12.24 -15.33
C THR A 321 3.08 -12.36 -13.90
N VAL A 322 2.47 -13.21 -13.07
CA VAL A 322 2.98 -13.52 -11.73
C VAL A 322 4.34 -14.23 -11.82
N GLU A 323 4.47 -15.21 -12.71
CA GLU A 323 5.74 -15.92 -12.93
C GLU A 323 6.84 -14.98 -13.48
N PHE A 324 6.46 -14.01 -14.33
CA PHE A 324 7.38 -12.96 -14.76
C PHE A 324 7.84 -12.08 -13.59
N PHE A 325 6.91 -11.65 -12.74
CA PHE A 325 7.21 -10.87 -11.53
C PHE A 325 8.16 -11.63 -10.58
N GLU A 326 7.90 -12.91 -10.34
CA GLU A 326 8.77 -13.78 -9.54
C GLU A 326 10.17 -13.89 -10.14
N TYR A 327 10.25 -14.17 -11.44
CA TYR A 327 11.51 -14.25 -12.16
C TYR A 327 12.28 -12.95 -12.03
N PHE A 328 11.67 -11.83 -12.40
CA PHE A 328 12.31 -10.51 -12.36
C PHE A 328 12.86 -10.19 -10.97
N CYS A 329 12.03 -10.34 -9.93
CA CYS A 329 12.43 -10.02 -8.57
C CYS A 329 13.49 -10.98 -8.02
N SER A 330 13.45 -12.26 -8.39
CA SER A 330 14.48 -13.23 -8.02
C SER A 330 15.84 -12.88 -8.65
N GLN A 331 15.86 -12.40 -9.90
CA GLN A 331 17.08 -11.95 -10.56
C GLN A 331 17.62 -10.70 -9.86
N LEU A 332 16.75 -9.72 -9.61
CA LEU A 332 17.14 -8.43 -9.05
C LEU A 332 17.60 -8.53 -7.58
N PHE A 333 16.86 -9.22 -6.72
CA PHE A 333 17.09 -9.18 -5.27
C PHE A 333 17.84 -10.38 -4.71
N ILE A 334 17.65 -11.58 -5.28
CA ILE A 334 18.28 -12.81 -4.78
C ILE A 334 19.60 -13.05 -5.51
N LYS A 335 19.56 -13.13 -6.84
CA LYS A 335 20.76 -13.35 -7.68
C LYS A 335 21.61 -12.09 -7.84
N LYS A 336 21.03 -10.91 -7.58
CA LYS A 336 21.68 -9.59 -7.70
C LYS A 336 22.21 -9.34 -9.12
N ASP A 337 21.49 -9.83 -10.12
CA ASP A 337 21.83 -9.63 -11.53
C ASP A 337 21.22 -8.32 -12.02
N LEU A 338 22.06 -7.30 -12.19
CA LEU A 338 21.65 -5.97 -12.65
C LEU A 338 21.18 -5.96 -14.11
N LYS A 339 21.54 -6.98 -14.90
CA LYS A 339 21.05 -7.09 -16.29
C LYS A 339 19.53 -7.26 -16.34
N SER A 340 18.89 -7.67 -15.24
CA SER A 340 17.43 -7.76 -15.18
C SER A 340 16.74 -6.40 -15.37
N LEU A 341 17.46 -5.30 -15.19
CA LEU A 341 16.95 -3.93 -15.35
C LEU A 341 17.09 -3.42 -16.79
N GLU A 342 17.83 -4.13 -17.64
CA GLU A 342 18.00 -3.82 -19.06
C GLU A 342 16.91 -4.53 -19.86
N LEU A 343 16.06 -3.76 -20.53
CA LEU A 343 15.02 -4.27 -21.42
C LEU A 343 15.52 -4.22 -22.87
N ASP A 344 15.52 -5.39 -23.52
CA ASP A 344 15.79 -5.51 -24.95
C ASP A 344 14.56 -5.08 -25.75
N PHE A 345 14.68 -4.02 -26.55
CA PHE A 345 13.64 -3.62 -27.50
C PHE A 345 13.93 -4.16 -28.90
N TYR A 346 12.94 -4.87 -29.45
CA TYR A 346 12.85 -5.12 -30.88
C TYR A 346 11.89 -4.09 -31.46
N LYS A 347 12.38 -3.19 -32.33
CA LYS A 347 11.52 -2.29 -33.11
C LYS A 347 10.69 -3.15 -34.08
N ASP A 348 9.50 -3.58 -33.67
CA ASP A 348 8.46 -3.96 -34.62
C ASP A 348 7.61 -2.73 -34.97
N SER A 349 7.39 -2.58 -36.28
CA SER A 349 6.85 -1.43 -36.99
C SER A 349 5.58 -0.83 -36.36
N GLY A 350 5.66 0.37 -35.79
CA GLY A 350 4.47 1.12 -35.35
C GLY A 350 4.67 2.43 -34.61
N THR A 351 5.88 2.77 -34.15
CA THR A 351 6.14 4.03 -33.43
C THR A 351 6.64 5.15 -34.36
N PRO A 352 6.32 6.44 -34.09
CA PRO A 352 6.53 7.56 -35.02
C PRO A 352 8.00 8.04 -35.15
N TYR A 353 8.96 7.37 -34.50
CA TYR A 353 10.39 7.64 -34.68
C TYR A 353 10.94 6.89 -35.91
N GLN A 354 10.61 7.39 -37.10
CA GLN A 354 10.85 6.72 -38.39
C GLN A 354 12.24 6.89 -39.02
N ASN A 355 13.19 7.63 -38.45
CA ASN A 355 14.43 7.99 -39.19
C ASN A 355 15.77 7.63 -38.52
N THR A 356 15.86 6.52 -37.78
CA THR A 356 17.18 6.00 -37.33
C THR A 356 17.31 4.49 -37.50
N PRO A 357 18.47 4.01 -37.99
CA PRO A 357 18.71 2.62 -38.38
C PRO A 357 18.56 1.65 -37.20
N HIS A 358 18.31 0.38 -37.52
CA HIS A 358 18.15 -0.76 -36.59
C HIS A 358 19.30 -0.88 -35.58
N GLN A 359 19.20 -0.19 -34.46
CA GLN A 359 20.06 -0.42 -33.30
C GLN A 359 19.21 -1.02 -32.19
N ASN A 360 19.64 -2.18 -31.70
CA ASN A 360 19.18 -2.76 -30.44
C ASN A 360 19.56 -1.77 -29.33
N PHE A 361 18.64 -0.89 -28.97
CA PHE A 361 18.83 -0.03 -27.81
C PHE A 361 18.34 -0.78 -26.58
N LYS A 362 19.25 -1.00 -25.63
CA LYS A 362 18.91 -1.45 -24.28
C LYS A 362 18.36 -0.26 -23.52
N ARG A 363 17.16 -0.41 -22.98
CA ARG A 363 16.52 0.61 -22.15
C ARG A 363 16.52 0.15 -20.69
N VAL A 364 16.89 1.05 -19.78
CA VAL A 364 16.73 0.80 -18.34
C VAL A 364 15.24 0.83 -17.98
N ILE A 365 14.82 -0.06 -17.09
CA ILE A 365 13.44 -0.13 -16.58
C ILE A 365 12.96 1.25 -16.07
N SER A 366 11.73 1.62 -16.44
CA SER A 366 11.15 2.91 -16.02
C SER A 366 10.48 2.83 -14.65
N HIS A 367 10.13 4.01 -14.11
CA HIS A 367 9.32 4.09 -12.89
C HIS A 367 7.96 3.38 -13.06
N ASP A 368 7.31 3.54 -14.21
CA ASP A 368 6.02 2.91 -14.53
C ASP A 368 6.11 1.38 -14.58
N ASP A 369 7.22 0.85 -15.07
CA ASP A 369 7.46 -0.60 -15.14
C ASP A 369 7.61 -1.21 -13.72
N ILE A 370 8.38 -0.56 -12.84
CA ILE A 370 8.49 -0.99 -11.43
C ILE A 370 7.14 -0.86 -10.73
N ASN A 371 6.42 0.22 -10.98
CA ASN A 371 5.08 0.45 -10.45
C ASN A 371 4.07 -0.61 -10.91
N PHE A 372 4.17 -1.07 -12.16
CA PHE A 372 3.41 -2.21 -12.67
C PHE A 372 3.81 -3.51 -11.93
N LEU A 373 5.10 -3.77 -11.74
CA LEU A 373 5.57 -4.95 -10.99
C LEU A 373 5.11 -4.94 -9.52
N ILE A 374 5.15 -3.79 -8.85
CA ILE A 374 4.58 -3.62 -7.50
C ILE A 374 3.09 -3.97 -7.51
N SER A 375 2.36 -3.46 -8.51
CA SER A 375 0.93 -3.69 -8.68
C SER A 375 0.59 -5.17 -8.91
N VAL A 376 1.41 -5.90 -9.68
CA VAL A 376 1.31 -7.36 -9.85
C VAL A 376 1.61 -8.06 -8.53
N GLY A 377 2.74 -7.73 -7.89
CA GLY A 377 3.18 -8.35 -6.65
C GLY A 377 2.17 -8.23 -5.51
N ILE A 378 1.57 -7.05 -5.31
CA ILE A 378 0.56 -6.86 -4.24
C ILE A 378 -0.73 -7.64 -4.52
N ARG A 379 -1.14 -7.78 -5.79
CA ARG A 379 -2.32 -8.57 -6.18
C ARG A 379 -2.07 -10.06 -5.97
N ALA A 380 -0.89 -10.53 -6.38
CA ALA A 380 -0.46 -11.90 -6.15
C ALA A 380 -0.36 -12.22 -4.66
N LEU A 381 0.17 -11.29 -3.85
CA LEU A 381 0.22 -11.41 -2.39
C LEU A 381 -1.19 -11.50 -1.79
N ILE A 382 -2.13 -10.67 -2.22
CA ILE A 382 -3.52 -10.70 -1.72
C ILE A 382 -4.16 -12.07 -1.99
N GLU A 383 -4.04 -12.59 -3.21
CA GLU A 383 -4.60 -13.90 -3.55
C GLU A 383 -3.94 -15.02 -2.76
N LYS A 384 -2.61 -15.02 -2.62
CA LYS A 384 -1.91 -15.97 -1.75
C LYS A 384 -2.36 -15.89 -0.30
N CYS A 385 -2.61 -14.69 0.22
CA CYS A 385 -3.11 -14.53 1.58
C CYS A 385 -4.53 -15.08 1.75
N TRP A 386 -5.39 -14.99 0.73
CA TRP A 386 -6.70 -15.63 0.76
C TRP A 386 -6.61 -17.15 0.69
N ASP A 387 -5.78 -17.69 -0.20
CA ASP A 387 -5.59 -19.14 -0.36
C ASP A 387 -5.06 -19.78 0.92
N ASN A 388 -4.14 -19.09 1.60
CA ASN A 388 -3.41 -19.62 2.75
C ASN A 388 -3.94 -19.13 4.11
N ASN A 389 -5.05 -18.38 4.15
CA ASN A 389 -5.59 -17.76 5.36
C ASN A 389 -4.54 -16.95 6.15
N ILE A 390 -3.75 -16.13 5.44
CA ILE A 390 -2.73 -15.26 6.05
C ILE A 390 -3.35 -13.90 6.36
N PHE A 391 -3.23 -13.46 7.62
CA PHE A 391 -3.60 -12.10 8.03
C PHE A 391 -2.55 -11.11 7.53
N LEU A 392 -2.86 -10.43 6.42
CA LEU A 392 -2.07 -9.32 5.90
C LEU A 392 -2.51 -8.00 6.54
N VAL A 393 -1.60 -7.32 7.24
CA VAL A 393 -1.88 -6.10 8.02
C VAL A 393 -0.87 -5.02 7.67
N GLY A 394 -1.37 -3.89 7.18
CA GLY A 394 -0.61 -2.66 7.01
C GLY A 394 -0.77 -1.71 8.18
N ILE A 395 0.30 -1.01 8.54
CA ILE A 395 0.31 -0.02 9.62
C ILE A 395 0.95 1.28 9.13
N ALA A 396 0.38 2.43 9.52
CA ALA A 396 0.94 3.74 9.24
C ALA A 396 0.88 4.64 10.48
N LYS A 397 2.05 5.16 10.90
CA LYS A 397 2.23 6.02 12.09
C LYS A 397 1.87 7.48 11.82
N ASP A 398 2.35 8.02 10.70
CA ASP A 398 2.32 9.45 10.40
C ASP A 398 1.35 9.74 9.26
N SER A 399 0.11 10.04 9.63
CA SER A 399 -0.95 10.34 8.68
C SER A 399 -1.68 11.62 9.07
N GLN A 400 -1.69 12.58 8.14
CA GLN A 400 -2.54 13.77 8.21
C GLN A 400 -3.92 13.51 7.58
N SER A 401 -4.25 12.24 7.31
CA SER A 401 -5.46 11.87 6.61
C SER A 401 -6.72 12.12 7.43
N ARG A 402 -7.82 12.32 6.71
CA ARG A 402 -9.17 12.52 7.25
C ARG A 402 -10.14 11.49 6.66
N TYR A 403 -9.73 10.22 6.65
CA TYR A 403 -10.53 9.13 6.10
C TYR A 403 -11.75 8.80 6.98
N PHE A 404 -11.60 8.87 8.29
CA PHE A 404 -12.70 8.67 9.23
C PHE A 404 -13.60 9.90 9.29
N SER A 405 -13.06 11.06 9.66
CA SER A 405 -13.85 12.27 9.92
C SER A 405 -14.48 12.89 8.66
N ARG A 406 -13.71 13.05 7.58
CA ARG A 406 -14.18 13.73 6.36
C ARG A 406 -14.87 12.80 5.40
N ASN A 407 -14.37 11.58 5.23
CA ASN A 407 -14.91 10.66 4.22
C ASN A 407 -15.98 9.74 4.85
N TYR A 408 -15.59 8.83 5.75
CA TYR A 408 -16.48 7.81 6.31
C TYR A 408 -17.73 8.41 6.96
N LEU A 409 -17.60 9.29 7.96
CA LEU A 409 -18.75 9.86 8.66
C LEU A 409 -19.69 10.64 7.71
N LYS A 410 -19.14 11.45 6.80
CA LYS A 410 -19.96 12.22 5.85
C LYS A 410 -20.68 11.32 4.85
N LEU A 411 -20.04 10.25 4.40
CA LEU A 411 -20.67 9.27 3.49
C LEU A 411 -21.81 8.53 4.19
N LEU A 412 -21.63 8.16 5.46
CA LEU A 412 -22.70 7.53 6.23
C LEU A 412 -23.93 8.43 6.39
N ILE A 413 -23.74 9.73 6.58
CA ILE A 413 -24.82 10.71 6.60
C ILE A 413 -25.51 10.78 5.23
N ALA A 414 -24.74 10.99 4.15
CA ALA A 414 -25.26 11.16 2.79
C ALA A 414 -25.98 9.90 2.25
N SER A 415 -25.52 8.71 2.62
CA SER A 415 -26.10 7.43 2.22
C SER A 415 -27.23 6.95 3.14
N ASN A 416 -27.67 7.78 4.09
CA ASN A 416 -28.74 7.48 5.04
C ASN A 416 -28.55 6.22 5.91
N LEU A 417 -27.34 5.71 6.05
CA LEU A 417 -27.05 4.47 6.80
C LEU A 417 -27.11 4.61 8.33
N LEU A 418 -27.09 5.85 8.83
CA LEU A 418 -27.20 6.16 10.26
C LEU A 418 -28.65 6.43 10.67
N SER A 419 -28.96 6.21 11.96
CA SER A 419 -30.23 6.64 12.54
C SER A 419 -30.39 8.16 12.44
N ALA A 420 -31.63 8.65 12.40
CA ALA A 420 -31.92 10.09 12.34
C ALA A 420 -31.27 10.85 13.50
N GLU A 421 -31.33 10.29 14.71
CA GLU A 421 -30.68 10.83 15.91
C GLU A 421 -29.15 10.96 15.73
N MET A 422 -28.50 9.93 15.19
CA MET A 422 -27.05 9.96 14.98
C MET A 422 -26.64 10.99 13.93
N LYS A 423 -27.42 11.13 12.85
CA LYS A 423 -27.19 12.16 11.83
C LYS A 423 -27.25 13.56 12.43
N GLU A 424 -28.27 13.83 13.23
CA GLU A 424 -28.44 15.12 13.91
C GLU A 424 -27.26 15.41 14.85
N LYS A 425 -26.79 14.41 15.62
CA LYS A 425 -25.60 14.56 16.49
C LYS A 425 -24.36 14.95 15.68
N ILE A 426 -24.08 14.28 14.55
CA ILE A 426 -22.90 14.56 13.74
C ILE A 426 -22.99 15.94 13.08
N GLU A 427 -24.17 16.34 12.58
CA GLU A 427 -24.37 17.67 11.99
C GLU A 427 -24.28 18.79 13.03
N LYS A 428 -24.74 18.55 14.26
CA LYS A 428 -24.67 19.49 15.40
C LYS A 428 -23.24 19.72 15.90
N TYR A 429 -22.38 18.70 15.83
CA TYR A 429 -20.99 18.75 16.33
C TYR A 429 -19.97 18.54 15.20
N PRO A 430 -19.80 19.52 14.29
CA PRO A 430 -18.93 19.37 13.14
C PRO A 430 -17.44 19.35 13.53
N ILE A 431 -16.67 18.49 12.88
CA ILE A 431 -15.23 18.35 13.11
C ILE A 431 -14.48 19.47 12.34
N PRO A 432 -13.64 20.29 13.02
CA PRO A 432 -12.87 21.35 12.37
C PRO A 432 -12.01 20.87 11.20
N ILE A 433 -11.84 21.71 10.17
CA ILE A 433 -11.14 21.31 8.94
C ILE A 433 -9.66 20.94 9.18
N LEU A 434 -9.05 21.56 10.19
CA LEU A 434 -7.62 21.42 10.50
C LEU A 434 -7.28 20.21 11.37
N CYS A 435 -8.26 19.40 11.80
CA CYS A 435 -8.04 18.23 12.64
C CYS A 435 -7.85 16.96 11.79
N SER A 436 -6.66 16.34 11.84
CA SER A 436 -6.43 15.01 11.26
C SER A 436 -7.11 13.93 12.12
N ASP A 437 -7.39 12.75 11.55
CA ASP A 437 -8.02 11.70 12.35
C ASP A 437 -7.08 11.19 13.45
N ARG A 438 -5.75 11.18 13.23
CA ARG A 438 -4.78 10.86 14.29
C ARG A 438 -4.96 11.78 15.50
N LEU A 439 -5.00 13.10 15.26
CA LEU A 439 -5.16 14.08 16.33
C LEU A 439 -6.54 13.94 16.99
N LEU A 440 -7.59 13.70 16.21
CA LEU A 440 -8.94 13.45 16.73
C LEU A 440 -8.96 12.27 17.74
N PHE A 441 -8.29 11.16 17.41
CA PHE A 441 -8.24 9.97 18.25
C PHE A 441 -7.32 10.14 19.46
N GLU A 442 -6.13 10.74 19.29
CA GLU A 442 -5.22 11.03 20.40
C GLU A 442 -5.88 11.95 21.44
N ASN A 443 -6.63 12.95 20.98
CA ASN A 443 -7.38 13.84 21.86
C ASN A 443 -8.54 13.14 22.56
N TYR A 444 -9.26 12.25 21.88
CA TYR A 444 -10.33 11.49 22.52
C TYR A 444 -9.82 10.67 23.71
N ALA A 445 -8.68 9.99 23.57
CA ALA A 445 -8.05 9.26 24.67
C ALA A 445 -7.59 10.16 25.83
N TYR A 446 -7.18 11.39 25.51
CA TYR A 446 -6.81 12.38 26.51
C TYR A 446 -8.02 12.79 27.37
N PHE A 447 -9.17 13.06 26.77
CA PHE A 447 -10.38 13.54 27.45
C PHE A 447 -11.20 12.42 28.12
N ASN A 448 -11.32 11.26 27.46
CA ASN A 448 -12.06 10.16 28.04
C ASN A 448 -11.21 9.44 29.08
N HIS A 449 -11.35 9.84 30.35
CA HIS A 449 -10.59 9.28 31.47
C HIS A 449 -10.85 7.78 31.72
N ASN A 450 -12.00 7.27 31.26
CA ASN A 450 -12.39 5.88 31.44
C ASN A 450 -11.86 4.97 30.31
N LEU A 451 -11.35 5.55 29.22
CA LEU A 451 -10.84 4.78 28.08
C LEU A 451 -9.49 4.14 28.40
N ASN A 452 -9.43 2.81 28.28
CA ASN A 452 -8.21 2.02 28.39
C ASN A 452 -7.70 1.55 27.03
N SER A 453 -6.40 1.27 26.96
CA SER A 453 -5.77 0.68 25.76
C SER A 453 -5.65 -0.84 25.91
N PRO A 454 -5.82 -1.63 24.84
CA PRO A 454 -6.02 -1.19 23.46
C PRO A 454 -7.46 -0.74 23.16
N TRP A 455 -7.60 0.27 22.30
CA TRP A 455 -8.90 0.70 21.76
C TRP A 455 -8.76 1.11 20.29
N SER A 456 -9.87 1.13 19.55
CA SER A 456 -9.89 1.53 18.14
C SER A 456 -11.20 2.17 17.70
N SER A 457 -11.22 2.70 16.48
CA SER A 457 -12.47 2.95 15.75
C SER A 457 -13.14 1.62 15.36
N VAL A 458 -14.41 1.66 14.96
CA VAL A 458 -15.00 0.64 14.07
C VAL A 458 -14.22 0.58 12.75
N GLU A 459 -14.22 -0.58 12.11
CA GLU A 459 -13.62 -0.76 10.79
C GLU A 459 -14.52 -0.26 9.65
N PHE A 460 -13.89 0.29 8.62
CA PHE A 460 -14.55 0.74 7.40
C PHE A 460 -13.70 0.45 6.16
N ASP A 461 -14.33 0.29 5.00
CA ASP A 461 -13.62 -0.06 3.77
C ASP A 461 -12.60 1.01 3.34
N SER A 462 -11.42 0.55 2.91
CA SER A 462 -10.37 1.38 2.33
C SER A 462 -10.84 2.20 1.12
N ALA A 463 -11.82 1.72 0.35
CA ALA A 463 -12.37 2.42 -0.82
C ALA A 463 -12.98 3.78 -0.48
N LEU A 464 -13.50 3.94 0.74
CA LEU A 464 -14.07 5.19 1.23
C LEU A 464 -13.05 6.34 1.29
N SER A 465 -11.76 6.03 1.34
CA SER A 465 -10.70 7.04 1.24
C SER A 465 -10.67 7.81 -0.10
N THR A 466 -11.35 7.30 -1.13
CA THR A 466 -11.48 7.94 -2.46
C THR A 466 -12.87 8.48 -2.76
N LEU A 467 -13.81 8.36 -1.82
CA LEU A 467 -15.17 8.85 -1.95
C LEU A 467 -15.37 10.11 -1.10
N PHE A 468 -16.09 11.08 -1.66
CA PHE A 468 -16.34 12.37 -1.05
C PHE A 468 -17.77 12.83 -1.31
N VAL A 469 -18.33 13.56 -0.34
CA VAL A 469 -19.61 14.25 -0.50
C VAL A 469 -19.31 15.67 -0.96
N ASN A 470 -19.84 16.05 -2.13
CA ASN A 470 -19.66 17.40 -2.69
C ASN A 470 -20.60 18.42 -1.99
N GLU A 471 -20.49 19.70 -2.34
CA GLU A 471 -21.32 20.77 -1.77
C GLU A 471 -22.83 20.57 -2.03
N LYS A 472 -23.17 19.87 -3.12
CA LYS A 472 -24.56 19.48 -3.46
C LYS A 472 -25.06 18.25 -2.72
N ARG A 473 -24.29 17.74 -1.73
CA ARG A 473 -24.55 16.51 -0.98
C ARG A 473 -24.56 15.22 -1.84
N GLU A 474 -23.96 15.26 -3.02
CA GLU A 474 -23.82 14.09 -3.89
C GLU A 474 -22.50 13.37 -3.61
N ILE A 475 -22.53 12.05 -3.70
CA ILE A 475 -21.33 11.23 -3.51
C ILE A 475 -20.55 11.13 -4.82
N THR A 476 -19.26 11.42 -4.77
CA THR A 476 -18.35 11.48 -5.93
C THR A 476 -17.02 10.81 -5.62
N GLY A 477 -16.34 10.31 -6.66
CA GLY A 477 -14.98 9.78 -6.56
C GLY A 477 -13.89 10.84 -6.79
N VAL A 478 -12.63 10.44 -6.67
CA VAL A 478 -11.48 11.26 -7.07
C VAL A 478 -11.59 11.60 -8.56
N LYS A 479 -11.32 12.85 -8.96
CA LYS A 479 -11.57 13.35 -10.33
C LYS A 479 -12.99 13.03 -10.82
N GLY A 480 -13.95 12.98 -9.88
CA GLY A 480 -15.38 12.78 -10.11
C GLY A 480 -15.83 11.33 -10.33
N HIS A 481 -14.96 10.38 -10.66
CA HIS A 481 -15.35 9.01 -11.03
C HIS A 481 -14.39 7.90 -10.60
N ILE A 482 -13.17 8.23 -10.16
CA ILE A 482 -12.17 7.23 -9.74
C ILE A 482 -12.46 6.80 -8.32
N VAL A 483 -12.62 5.49 -8.13
CA VAL A 483 -12.89 4.87 -6.83
C VAL A 483 -11.94 3.69 -6.66
N ALA A 484 -11.28 3.62 -5.52
CA ALA A 484 -10.40 2.50 -5.18
C ALA A 484 -11.19 1.18 -5.08
N ASP A 485 -10.48 0.06 -5.07
CA ASP A 485 -11.10 -1.27 -4.98
C ASP A 485 -11.72 -1.46 -3.59
N ASP A 486 -13.04 -1.70 -3.57
CA ASP A 486 -13.81 -2.02 -2.37
C ASP A 486 -13.73 -3.51 -2.05
N ARG A 487 -14.01 -3.86 -0.78
CA ARG A 487 -14.08 -5.22 -0.23
C ARG A 487 -12.75 -5.99 -0.24
N ILE A 488 -11.63 -5.28 -0.40
CA ILE A 488 -10.29 -5.87 -0.26
C ILE A 488 -9.75 -5.58 1.15
N PHE A 489 -9.71 -4.31 1.55
CA PHE A 489 -9.08 -3.90 2.81
C PHE A 489 -10.05 -3.14 3.70
N ALA A 490 -10.05 -3.46 5.00
CA ALA A 490 -10.69 -2.67 6.05
C ALA A 490 -9.67 -1.83 6.80
N LYS A 491 -10.02 -0.56 7.05
CA LYS A 491 -9.22 0.41 7.79
C LYS A 491 -9.83 0.67 9.17
N SER A 492 -8.97 0.87 10.16
CA SER A 492 -9.32 1.39 11.48
C SER A 492 -8.21 2.29 12.01
N ILE A 493 -8.53 3.09 13.03
CA ILE A 493 -7.53 3.87 13.78
C ILE A 493 -7.51 3.33 15.20
N ALA A 494 -6.33 3.03 15.74
CA ALA A 494 -6.20 2.43 17.06
C ALA A 494 -5.05 3.01 17.88
N GLN A 495 -5.11 2.79 19.19
CA GLN A 495 -4.06 3.18 20.12
C GLN A 495 -3.84 2.04 21.13
N PHE A 496 -2.57 1.66 21.31
CA PHE A 496 -2.17 0.49 22.10
C PHE A 496 -1.48 0.83 23.43
N PHE A 497 -1.34 2.11 23.76
CA PHE A 497 -0.74 2.52 25.02
C PHE A 497 -1.38 3.78 25.59
N ILE A 498 -1.94 3.64 26.78
CA ILE A 498 -2.38 4.73 27.65
C ILE A 498 -1.94 4.41 29.07
N SER A 499 -1.22 5.33 29.72
CA SER A 499 -0.83 5.23 31.12
C SER A 499 -1.19 6.50 31.86
N ARG A 500 -2.11 6.37 32.83
CA ARG A 500 -2.65 7.49 33.61
C ARG A 500 -1.96 7.67 34.98
N LYS A 501 -0.76 7.10 35.16
CA LYS A 501 0.01 7.22 36.43
C LYS A 501 0.45 8.65 36.77
N LYS A 502 0.44 9.56 35.80
CA LYS A 502 0.83 10.97 35.94
C LYS A 502 -0.37 11.87 35.68
N LYS A 503 -0.32 13.13 36.16
CA LYS A 503 -1.35 14.15 35.94
C LYS A 503 -1.66 14.37 34.44
N ILE A 504 -0.63 14.29 33.60
CA ILE A 504 -0.76 14.24 32.15
C ILE A 504 -0.57 12.78 31.75
N PRO A 505 -1.56 12.13 31.10
CA PRO A 505 -1.44 10.74 30.70
C PRO A 505 -0.30 10.58 29.70
N SER A 506 0.50 9.53 29.88
CA SER A 506 1.49 9.13 28.88
C SER A 506 0.80 8.23 27.87
N MET A 507 0.80 8.61 26.59
CA MET A 507 0.03 7.93 25.54
C MET A 507 0.94 7.63 24.35
N GLY A 508 0.71 6.49 23.70
CA GLY A 508 1.28 6.20 22.39
C GLY A 508 0.53 6.95 21.29
N HIS A 509 1.07 6.97 20.07
CA HIS A 509 0.38 7.58 18.94
C HIS A 509 -0.84 6.74 18.50
N ALA A 510 -1.86 7.43 17.98
CA ALA A 510 -2.91 6.73 17.25
C ALA A 510 -2.37 6.34 15.87
N ILE A 511 -2.48 5.06 15.52
CA ILE A 511 -1.96 4.49 14.27
C ILE A 511 -3.10 4.05 13.37
N PHE A 512 -2.93 4.22 12.07
CA PHE A 512 -3.83 3.64 11.09
C PHE A 512 -3.45 2.18 10.88
N ILE A 513 -4.47 1.32 10.86
CA ILE A 513 -4.35 -0.10 10.61
C ILE A 513 -5.20 -0.42 9.40
N GLU A 514 -4.68 -1.25 8.51
CA GLU A 514 -5.38 -1.76 7.35
C GLU A 514 -5.21 -3.27 7.26
N ARG A 515 -6.28 -4.04 7.40
CA ARG A 515 -6.22 -5.50 7.26
C ARG A 515 -6.90 -5.96 5.99
N LEU A 516 -6.38 -7.05 5.41
CA LEU A 516 -7.06 -7.77 4.34
C LEU A 516 -8.35 -8.41 4.88
N LEU A 517 -9.44 -8.28 4.12
CA LEU A 517 -10.70 -8.94 4.44
C LEU A 517 -10.61 -10.42 4.06
N HIS A 518 -11.17 -11.28 4.93
CA HIS A 518 -11.23 -12.71 4.73
C HIS A 518 -12.68 -13.17 4.58
N PRO A 519 -13.01 -14.01 3.58
CA PRO A 519 -14.37 -14.49 3.37
C PRO A 519 -15.00 -15.16 4.60
N SER A 520 -14.21 -15.94 5.35
CA SER A 520 -14.66 -16.69 6.53
C SER A 520 -15.00 -15.81 7.73
N LEU A 521 -14.51 -14.56 7.76
CA LEU A 521 -14.71 -13.62 8.87
C LEU A 521 -15.63 -12.46 8.51
N ASP A 522 -15.58 -11.98 7.26
CA ASP A 522 -16.06 -10.65 6.91
C ASP A 522 -17.26 -10.62 5.97
N LYS A 523 -17.63 -11.76 5.37
CA LYS A 523 -18.69 -11.83 4.36
C LYS A 523 -20.02 -11.22 4.81
N ASN A 524 -20.34 -11.34 6.10
CA ASN A 524 -21.59 -10.86 6.68
C ASN A 524 -21.71 -9.32 6.71
N PHE A 525 -20.62 -8.59 6.46
CA PHE A 525 -20.61 -7.12 6.47
C PHE A 525 -20.67 -6.50 5.06
N LEU A 526 -20.93 -7.31 4.02
CA LEU A 526 -20.87 -6.90 2.60
C LEU A 526 -22.24 -6.64 1.94
N GLU A 527 -23.34 -6.73 2.70
CA GLU A 527 -24.71 -6.71 2.13
C GLU A 527 -25.24 -5.30 1.83
N ASN A 528 -24.61 -4.25 2.37
CA ASN A 528 -25.10 -2.89 2.25
C ASN A 528 -24.58 -2.18 1.00
N THR A 529 -25.45 -1.93 0.02
CA THR A 529 -25.13 -1.04 -1.11
C THR A 529 -25.12 0.41 -0.62
N LEU A 530 -23.95 1.05 -0.65
CA LEU A 530 -23.77 2.42 -0.16
C LEU A 530 -24.15 3.44 -1.23
N ILE A 531 -23.78 3.15 -2.48
CA ILE A 531 -23.94 4.05 -3.63
C ILE A 531 -24.44 3.21 -4.80
N ASP A 532 -25.53 3.64 -5.41
CA ASP A 532 -25.91 3.22 -6.75
C ASP A 532 -26.15 4.47 -7.59
N SER A 533 -25.27 4.72 -8.56
CA SER A 533 -25.38 5.90 -9.42
C SER A 533 -24.92 5.59 -10.84
N PRO A 534 -25.48 6.27 -11.86
CA PRO A 534 -25.03 6.12 -13.24
C PRO A 534 -23.55 6.48 -13.45
N LYS A 535 -22.97 7.31 -12.58
CA LYS A 535 -21.59 7.79 -12.68
C LYS A 535 -20.58 6.85 -12.02
N LEU A 536 -20.87 6.37 -10.81
CA LEU A 536 -19.95 5.54 -10.03
C LEU A 536 -20.25 4.04 -10.14
N GLY A 537 -21.42 3.67 -10.63
CA GLY A 537 -21.94 2.31 -10.58
C GLY A 537 -22.43 1.95 -9.17
N SER A 538 -22.53 0.65 -8.91
CA SER A 538 -22.91 0.12 -7.59
C SER A 538 -21.66 -0.18 -6.76
N ILE A 539 -21.54 0.47 -5.62
CA ILE A 539 -20.45 0.32 -4.66
C ILE A 539 -21.07 -0.20 -3.36
N CYS A 540 -20.64 -1.39 -2.92
CA CYS A 540 -21.07 -1.98 -1.65
C CYS A 540 -19.82 -2.27 -0.82
N PRO A 541 -19.28 -1.25 -0.14
CA PRO A 541 -18.06 -1.39 0.63
C PRO A 541 -18.33 -2.18 1.92
N PHE A 542 -17.26 -2.73 2.51
CA PHE A 542 -17.29 -3.23 3.87
C PHE A 542 -17.64 -2.11 4.86
N ILE A 543 -18.68 -2.28 5.66
CA ILE A 543 -19.05 -1.32 6.71
C ILE A 543 -19.47 -2.06 7.97
N HIS A 544 -18.80 -1.75 9.08
CA HIS A 544 -19.23 -2.16 10.41
C HIS A 544 -19.84 -0.97 11.17
N LEU A 545 -21.18 -0.92 11.28
CA LEU A 545 -21.90 0.18 11.92
C LEU A 545 -22.18 -0.03 13.40
N ASN A 546 -22.26 -1.28 13.85
CA ASN A 546 -22.74 -1.60 15.19
C ASN A 546 -21.66 -2.28 16.04
N LYS A 547 -21.08 -1.52 16.97
CA LYS A 547 -20.09 -1.98 17.94
C LYS A 547 -20.59 -3.05 18.92
N THR A 548 -21.91 -3.27 19.05
CA THR A 548 -22.44 -4.28 19.98
C THR A 548 -22.16 -5.71 19.53
N TYR A 549 -22.02 -5.92 18.21
CA TYR A 549 -21.68 -7.23 17.65
C TYR A 549 -20.19 -7.25 17.30
N PRO A 550 -19.42 -8.25 17.77
CA PRO A 550 -18.00 -8.27 17.51
C PRO A 550 -17.74 -8.55 16.02
N ASN A 551 -17.04 -7.62 15.38
CA ASN A 551 -16.32 -7.90 14.15
C ASN A 551 -15.11 -8.78 14.48
N TRP A 552 -15.22 -10.09 14.25
CA TRP A 552 -14.17 -11.05 14.60
C TRP A 552 -12.85 -10.80 13.87
N GLY A 553 -12.89 -10.34 12.61
CA GLY A 553 -11.68 -9.98 11.88
C GLY A 553 -10.92 -8.84 12.56
N GLN A 554 -11.64 -7.80 12.99
CA GLN A 554 -11.07 -6.71 13.77
C GLN A 554 -10.58 -7.17 15.14
N ALA A 555 -11.37 -7.98 15.86
CA ALA A 555 -11.02 -8.46 17.19
C ALA A 555 -9.72 -9.27 17.19
N ILE A 556 -9.57 -10.19 16.23
CA ILE A 556 -8.35 -11.00 16.05
C ILE A 556 -7.16 -10.11 15.73
N ASN A 557 -7.31 -9.16 14.80
CA ASN A 557 -6.25 -8.23 14.42
C ASN A 557 -5.80 -7.37 15.62
N MET A 558 -6.75 -6.78 16.34
CA MET A 558 -6.51 -5.94 17.51
C MET A 558 -5.86 -6.72 18.65
N TYR A 559 -6.24 -7.98 18.84
CA TYR A 559 -5.62 -8.86 19.82
C TYR A 559 -4.16 -9.17 19.48
N PHE A 560 -3.85 -9.56 18.24
CA PHE A 560 -2.46 -9.82 17.84
C PHE A 560 -1.58 -8.56 17.92
N LEU A 561 -2.08 -7.41 17.47
CA LEU A 561 -1.34 -6.15 17.58
C LEU A 561 -1.11 -5.74 19.04
N SER A 562 -2.09 -5.99 19.92
CA SER A 562 -1.92 -5.80 21.37
C SER A 562 -0.80 -6.69 21.92
N VAL A 563 -0.84 -7.99 21.61
CA VAL A 563 0.19 -8.95 22.02
C VAL A 563 1.58 -8.52 21.51
N LEU A 564 1.69 -8.09 20.26
CA LEU A 564 2.94 -7.64 19.64
C LEU A 564 3.42 -6.26 20.12
N THR A 565 2.62 -5.52 20.87
CA THR A 565 2.95 -4.19 21.40
C THR A 565 3.32 -4.26 22.88
N LYS A 566 4.56 -4.68 23.16
CA LYS A 566 5.07 -4.82 24.54
C LYS A 566 5.66 -3.55 25.16
N ASN A 567 5.83 -2.49 24.37
CA ASN A 567 6.38 -1.20 24.81
C ASN A 567 7.79 -1.29 25.44
N HIS A 568 8.63 -2.25 25.00
CA HIS A 568 10.02 -2.37 25.46
C HIS A 568 10.91 -1.19 25.04
N PHE A 569 10.57 -0.53 23.93
CA PHE A 569 11.35 0.54 23.34
C PHE A 569 10.69 1.89 23.65
N PRO A 570 11.32 2.77 24.45
CA PRO A 570 10.75 4.08 24.80
C PRO A 570 10.60 4.99 23.57
N GLU A 571 11.38 4.76 22.51
CA GLU A 571 11.32 5.53 21.28
C GLU A 571 10.09 5.21 20.41
N VAL A 572 9.39 4.08 20.61
CA VAL A 572 8.20 3.69 19.83
C VAL A 572 7.11 3.08 20.71
N ILE A 573 6.65 3.84 21.70
CA ILE A 573 5.56 3.44 22.59
C ILE A 573 4.24 3.33 21.80
N GLY A 574 3.50 2.24 22.02
CA GLY A 574 2.22 1.97 21.39
C GLY A 574 2.30 1.46 19.96
N TYR A 575 3.49 1.05 19.50
CA TYR A 575 3.74 0.53 18.17
C TYR A 575 4.23 -0.94 18.21
N PRO A 576 3.83 -1.80 17.26
CA PRO A 576 4.24 -3.21 17.26
C PRO A 576 5.77 -3.38 17.23
N GLU A 577 6.28 -4.08 18.23
CA GLU A 577 7.73 -4.31 18.40
C GLU A 577 8.39 -4.97 17.19
N PRO A 578 7.78 -5.96 16.50
CA PRO A 578 8.36 -6.57 15.31
C PRO A 578 8.69 -5.58 14.19
N LEU A 579 7.82 -4.60 13.93
CA LEU A 579 8.05 -3.62 12.86
C LEU A 579 9.19 -2.67 13.23
N HIS A 580 9.30 -2.26 14.49
CA HIS A 580 10.46 -1.48 14.94
C HIS A 580 11.77 -2.26 14.82
N LYS A 581 11.75 -3.56 15.11
CA LYS A 581 12.92 -4.43 14.87
C LYS A 581 13.26 -4.52 13.39
N ALA A 582 12.26 -4.56 12.51
CA ALA A 582 12.47 -4.55 11.07
C ALA A 582 13.12 -3.23 10.61
N ASP A 583 12.58 -2.06 11.01
CA ASP A 583 13.16 -0.72 10.73
C ASP A 583 14.62 -0.63 11.17
N ARG A 584 14.93 -1.02 12.42
CA ARG A 584 16.31 -0.98 12.93
C ARG A 584 17.26 -1.88 12.15
N SER A 585 16.79 -3.05 11.71
CA SER A 585 17.57 -4.01 10.94
C SER A 585 17.80 -3.51 9.52
N ALA A 586 16.76 -2.98 8.87
CA ALA A 586 16.83 -2.34 7.57
C ALA A 586 17.81 -1.14 7.58
N ARG A 587 17.73 -0.26 8.59
CA ARG A 587 18.69 0.85 8.78
C ARG A 587 20.12 0.37 8.99
N THR A 588 20.30 -0.80 9.61
CA THR A 588 21.64 -1.38 9.80
C THR A 588 22.21 -1.85 8.46
N LEU A 589 21.40 -2.53 7.62
CA LEU A 589 21.78 -2.87 6.25
C LEU A 589 22.12 -1.64 5.42
N LEU A 590 21.35 -0.55 5.56
CA LEU A 590 21.62 0.71 4.90
C LEU A 590 23.00 1.27 5.25
N ARG A 591 23.39 1.21 6.53
CA ARG A 591 24.70 1.70 6.98
C ARG A 591 25.83 0.89 6.35
N PHE A 592 25.70 -0.43 6.29
CA PHE A 592 26.67 -1.29 5.62
C PHE A 592 26.78 -0.95 4.12
N ALA A 593 25.65 -0.82 3.43
CA ALA A 593 25.63 -0.47 2.01
C ALA A 593 26.25 0.91 1.73
N LYS A 594 25.95 1.91 2.56
CA LYS A 594 26.57 3.25 2.46
C LYS A 594 28.09 3.19 2.61
N GLY A 595 28.61 2.32 3.46
CA GLY A 595 30.06 2.09 3.60
C GLY A 595 30.69 1.56 2.32
N ILE A 596 30.05 0.58 1.68
CA ILE A 596 30.50 0.00 0.41
C ILE A 596 30.46 1.05 -0.71
N ILE A 597 29.31 1.72 -0.89
CA ILE A 597 29.11 2.73 -1.93
C ILE A 597 30.14 3.86 -1.82
N LYS A 598 30.38 4.36 -0.60
CA LYS A 598 31.37 5.41 -0.37
C LYS A 598 32.79 4.94 -0.69
N SER A 599 33.10 3.68 -0.44
CA SER A 599 34.42 3.11 -0.76
C SER A 599 34.61 2.99 -2.28
N SER A 600 33.59 2.53 -3.00
CA SER A 600 33.60 2.47 -4.47
C SER A 600 33.73 3.85 -5.12
N ASP A 601 33.05 4.87 -4.60
CA ASP A 601 33.16 6.26 -5.07
C ASP A 601 34.58 6.85 -4.86
N ILE A 602 35.27 6.45 -3.79
CA ILE A 602 36.66 6.85 -3.56
C ILE A 602 37.59 6.19 -4.59
N GLU A 603 37.40 4.90 -4.88
CA GLU A 603 38.17 4.20 -5.92
C GLU A 603 37.95 4.83 -7.30
N GLU A 604 36.71 5.19 -7.63
CA GLU A 604 36.40 5.79 -8.92
C GLU A 604 37.09 7.15 -9.10
N LYS A 605 37.08 7.99 -8.07
CA LYS A 605 37.74 9.32 -8.08
C LYS A 605 39.26 9.25 -8.21
N ARG A 606 39.87 8.06 -8.05
CA ARG A 606 41.29 7.83 -8.35
C ARG A 606 41.55 7.67 -9.85
N PHE A 607 40.55 7.34 -10.66
CA PHE A 607 40.73 7.24 -12.11
C PHE A 607 40.91 8.63 -12.75
N PRO A 608 41.94 8.84 -13.58
CA PRO A 608 42.23 10.13 -14.19
C PRO A 608 41.09 10.70 -15.02
N LEU A 609 40.35 9.83 -15.73
CA LEU A 609 39.22 10.18 -16.58
C LEU A 609 37.98 10.67 -15.79
N ALA A 610 37.89 10.35 -14.50
CA ALA A 610 36.79 10.75 -13.62
C ALA A 610 37.07 12.08 -12.88
N LYS A 611 38.30 12.61 -12.97
CA LYS A 611 38.64 13.89 -12.31
C LYS A 611 38.26 15.06 -13.24
N PRO A 612 37.40 15.98 -12.80
CA PRO A 612 37.18 17.20 -13.57
C PRO A 612 38.49 17.99 -13.66
N LEU A 613 38.74 18.61 -14.82
CA LEU A 613 39.92 19.43 -15.11
C LEU A 613 40.27 20.41 -13.98
N ARG A 614 39.25 20.96 -13.30
CA ARG A 614 39.41 21.84 -12.13
C ARG A 614 40.13 21.17 -10.96
N LYS A 615 39.80 19.92 -10.62
CA LYS A 615 40.47 19.15 -9.56
C LYS A 615 41.83 18.61 -9.97
N LEU A 616 42.07 18.40 -11.27
CA LEU A 616 43.41 18.09 -11.77
C LEU A 616 44.31 19.31 -11.62
N ARG A 617 43.81 20.49 -12.00
CA ARG A 617 44.51 21.78 -11.84
C ARG A 617 44.84 22.10 -10.38
N ASP A 618 43.88 21.92 -9.47
CA ASP A 618 44.11 22.18 -8.04
C ASP A 618 45.07 21.17 -7.38
N ASN A 619 45.33 20.00 -8.01
CA ASN A 619 46.33 19.03 -7.55
C ASN A 619 47.70 19.19 -8.22
N THR A 620 47.81 19.95 -9.33
CA THR A 620 49.09 20.24 -9.99
C THR A 620 49.81 21.45 -9.38
N ASP A 621 49.18 22.18 -8.45
CA ASP A 621 49.78 23.37 -7.81
C ASP A 621 50.69 23.05 -6.60
N PHE A 622 51.16 21.81 -6.46
CA PHE A 622 52.19 21.45 -5.47
C PHE A 622 53.18 20.44 -6.05
N GLU A 623 53.93 20.85 -7.07
CA GLU A 623 55.23 20.26 -7.41
C GLU A 623 56.03 21.20 -8.34
N ASP A 624 56.11 22.49 -7.98
CA ASP A 624 57.22 23.35 -8.41
C ASP A 624 57.99 23.80 -7.17
N GLU A 625 59.22 23.32 -7.09
CA GLU A 625 60.23 23.52 -6.05
C GLU A 625 60.62 24.99 -5.84
N ASN A 626 60.67 25.41 -4.57
CA ASN A 626 61.74 26.16 -3.87
C ASN A 626 61.22 27.10 -2.78
#